data_AF-A0A813GCL6-F1
#
_entry.id   AF-A0A813GCL6-F1
#
_cell.length_a   1.000
_cell.length_b   1.000
_cell.length_c   1.000
_cell.angle_alpha   90.00
_cell.angle_beta   90.00
_cell.angle_gamma   90.00
#
_symmetry.space_group_name_H-M   'P 1'
#
loop_
_entity.id
_entity.type
_entity.pdbx_description
1 polymer ?
#
loop_
_entity_poly.entity_id
_entity_poly.type
_entity_poly.pdbx_seq_one_letter_code
_entity_poly.pdbx_strand_id
1 'polypeptide(L)'
;MLVLVLKCSMGTKKRGVKHGVDATALDGTLRSQGVDGGFQFVVFPFPRATLSRAPDPKNSRLLRNFFWSATQEGFLLAGGLVQLVMLSQQYEEWDVNGMAVDAGLSLVSRVQVPSSFYQAREMSGKPWSPAGAELLTFKLSESE
;
A
#
# COMPACT_ATOMS: atom_id res chain seq x y z
N MET A 1 -8.25 1.09 9.15
CA MET A 1 -7.37 1.30 7.98
C MET A 1 -7.32 -0.01 7.22
N LEU A 2 -7.47 -0.01 5.90
CA LEU A 2 -7.62 -1.24 5.12
C LEU A 2 -6.39 -1.43 4.23
N VAL A 3 -5.52 -2.37 4.57
CA VAL A 3 -4.46 -2.86 3.67
C VAL A 3 -4.96 -4.14 3.04
N LEU A 4 -4.80 -4.24 1.73
CA LEU A 4 -5.09 -5.45 0.98
C LEU A 4 -3.77 -6.17 0.74
N VAL A 5 -3.54 -7.23 1.50
CA VAL A 5 -2.34 -8.06 1.33
C VAL A 5 -2.70 -9.30 0.52
N LEU A 6 -2.03 -9.50 -0.63
CA LEU A 6 -2.35 -10.57 -1.57
C LEU A 6 -1.27 -11.64 -1.55
N LYS A 7 -1.59 -12.81 -0.99
CA LYS A 7 -0.69 -13.97 -1.02
C LYS A 7 -0.89 -14.71 -2.34
N CYS A 8 0.18 -14.88 -3.10
CA CYS A 8 0.22 -15.79 -4.24
C CYS A 8 1.06 -17.00 -3.84
N SER A 9 0.43 -18.15 -3.58
CA SER A 9 1.14 -19.41 -3.32
C SER A 9 1.34 -20.14 -4.65
N MET A 10 2.60 -20.37 -5.04
CA MET A 10 2.91 -21.29 -6.13
C MET A 10 2.66 -22.73 -5.63
N GLY A 11 1.50 -23.29 -5.97
CA GLY A 11 1.16 -24.69 -5.69
C GLY A 11 -0.30 -24.92 -5.30
N THR A 12 -0.98 -23.93 -4.72
CA THR A 12 -2.42 -24.03 -4.42
C THR A 12 -3.14 -22.71 -4.71
N LYS A 13 -4.25 -22.78 -5.48
CA LYS A 13 -5.11 -21.64 -5.87
C LYS A 13 -5.86 -20.99 -4.69
N LYS A 14 -5.26 -20.80 -3.51
CA LYS A 14 -5.84 -20.03 -2.41
C LYS A 14 -5.31 -18.60 -2.44
N ARG A 15 -6.06 -17.70 -3.06
CA ARG A 15 -5.89 -16.25 -2.91
C ARG A 15 -6.60 -15.81 -1.64
N GLY A 16 -5.84 -15.51 -0.60
CA GLY A 16 -6.38 -14.96 0.65
C GLY A 16 -6.31 -13.44 0.61
N VAL A 17 -7.46 -12.78 0.75
CA VAL A 17 -7.51 -11.34 1.04
C VAL A 17 -7.69 -11.18 2.54
N LYS A 18 -6.83 -10.37 3.18
CA LYS A 18 -6.95 -10.02 4.60
C LYS A 18 -7.42 -8.57 4.74
N HIS A 19 -8.25 -8.33 5.75
CA HIS A 19 -8.80 -7.02 6.10
C HIS A 19 -8.55 -6.73 7.58
N GLY A 20 -8.67 -5.46 8.00
CA GLY A 20 -8.43 -5.07 9.40
C GLY A 20 -6.95 -5.10 9.79
N VAL A 21 -6.07 -4.95 8.81
CA VAL A 21 -4.61 -4.94 8.97
C VAL A 21 -4.15 -3.49 9.16
N ASP A 22 -3.29 -3.26 10.14
CA ASP A 22 -2.64 -1.96 10.32
C ASP A 22 -1.47 -1.86 9.33
N ALA A 23 -1.59 -0.94 8.36
CA ALA A 23 -0.55 -0.74 7.35
C ALA A 23 0.79 -0.32 7.92
N THR A 24 0.79 0.26 9.12
CA THR A 24 2.02 0.75 9.77
C THR A 24 2.66 -0.28 10.69
N ALA A 25 1.99 -1.42 10.91
CA ALA A 25 2.41 -2.49 11.80
C ALA A 25 1.87 -3.83 11.27
N LEU A 26 2.31 -4.20 10.06
CA LEU A 26 1.94 -5.46 9.43
C LEU A 26 2.31 -6.65 10.32
N ASP A 27 3.48 -6.61 10.97
CA ASP A 27 3.95 -7.67 11.87
C ASP A 27 2.97 -7.97 12.99
N GLY A 28 2.64 -6.94 13.78
CA GLY A 28 1.73 -7.08 14.93
C GLY A 28 0.33 -7.54 14.53
N THR A 29 -0.16 -7.15 13.34
CA THR A 29 -1.51 -7.49 12.91
C THR A 29 -1.62 -8.77 12.10
N LEU A 30 -0.63 -9.12 11.28
CA LEU A 30 -0.64 -10.33 10.46
C LEU A 30 -0.14 -11.54 11.24
N ARG A 31 0.93 -11.42 12.05
CA ARG A 31 1.41 -12.56 12.84
C ARG A 31 0.41 -12.99 13.90
N SER A 32 -0.30 -12.05 14.52
CA SER A 32 -1.39 -12.37 15.46
C SER A 32 -2.55 -13.11 14.78
N GLN A 33 -2.68 -13.02 13.45
CA GLN A 33 -3.63 -13.77 12.64
C GLN A 33 -3.04 -15.08 12.06
N GLY A 34 -1.83 -15.47 12.49
CA GLY A 34 -1.14 -16.68 12.01
C GLY A 34 -0.61 -16.57 10.58
N VAL A 35 -0.19 -15.37 10.17
CA VAL A 35 0.30 -15.10 8.82
C VAL A 35 1.78 -14.75 8.86
N ASP A 36 2.62 -15.66 8.36
CA ASP A 36 4.09 -15.52 8.36
C ASP A 36 4.67 -14.73 7.16
N GLY A 37 3.82 -14.02 6.42
CA GLY A 37 4.23 -13.25 5.25
C GLY A 37 4.34 -14.05 3.96
N GLY A 38 5.32 -13.67 3.12
CA GLY A 38 5.53 -14.25 1.79
C GLY A 38 4.51 -13.77 0.76
N PHE A 39 4.29 -12.46 0.69
CA PHE A 39 3.37 -11.82 -0.23
C PHE A 39 4.08 -11.35 -1.50
N GLN A 40 3.49 -11.67 -2.66
CA GLN A 40 3.95 -11.13 -3.94
C GLN A 40 3.53 -9.67 -4.11
N PHE A 41 2.36 -9.29 -3.56
CA PHE A 41 1.84 -7.94 -3.62
C PHE A 41 1.33 -7.49 -2.24
N VAL A 42 1.77 -6.31 -1.83
CA VAL A 42 1.25 -5.59 -0.66
C VAL A 42 0.62 -4.29 -1.15
N VAL A 43 -0.70 -4.17 -1.02
CA VAL A 43 -1.46 -3.06 -1.61
C VAL A 43 -2.07 -2.18 -0.52
N PHE A 44 -1.83 -0.87 -0.58
CA PHE A 44 -2.47 0.11 0.30
C PHE A 44 -3.36 1.05 -0.52
N PRO A 45 -4.69 0.79 -0.57
CA PRO A 45 -5.62 1.63 -1.30
C PRO A 45 -6.01 2.90 -0.52
N PHE A 46 -5.94 4.04 -1.21
CA PHE A 46 -6.31 5.38 -0.75
C PHE A 46 -5.80 5.70 0.67
N PRO A 47 -4.48 5.66 0.89
CA PRO A 47 -3.88 5.92 2.20
C PRO A 47 -4.26 7.32 2.69
N ARG A 48 -4.77 7.40 3.92
CA ARG A 48 -5.11 8.66 4.59
C ARG A 48 -5.00 8.51 6.10
N ALA A 49 -4.31 9.44 6.73
CA ALA A 49 -4.20 9.54 8.18
C ALA A 49 -5.33 10.37 8.79
N THR A 50 -5.86 11.35 8.05
CA THR A 50 -6.92 12.24 8.55
C THR A 50 -8.03 12.50 7.54
N LEU A 51 -9.13 13.07 8.05
CA LEU A 51 -10.28 13.56 7.26
C LEU A 51 -9.99 14.89 6.54
N SER A 52 -8.88 15.56 6.89
CA SER A 52 -8.57 16.86 6.34
C SER A 52 -8.21 16.76 4.86
N ARG A 53 -8.71 17.70 4.06
CA ARG A 53 -8.31 17.87 2.65
C ARG A 53 -7.05 18.70 2.49
N ALA A 54 -6.58 19.35 3.56
CA ALA A 54 -5.33 20.11 3.54
C ALA A 54 -4.12 19.17 3.56
N PRO A 55 -2.94 19.63 3.10
CA PRO A 55 -1.68 18.92 3.29
C PRO A 55 -1.49 18.61 4.78
N ASP A 56 -1.41 17.32 5.12
CA ASP A 56 -1.26 16.85 6.49
C ASP A 56 0.01 16.00 6.57
N PRO A 57 1.03 16.40 7.35
CA PRO A 57 2.28 15.66 7.47
C PRO A 57 2.08 14.24 8.04
N LYS A 58 0.93 13.95 8.68
CA LYS A 58 0.57 12.60 9.11
C LYS A 58 0.39 11.63 7.94
N ASN A 59 0.01 12.12 6.75
CA ASN A 59 -0.12 11.27 5.55
C ASN A 59 1.25 10.78 5.07
N SER A 60 2.26 11.65 5.08
CA SER A 60 3.64 11.24 4.77
C SER A 60 4.17 10.26 5.82
N ARG A 61 3.94 10.53 7.12
CA ARG A 61 4.33 9.58 8.18
C ARG A 61 3.65 8.21 8.02
N LEU A 62 2.37 8.20 7.64
CA LEU A 62 1.63 6.97 7.36
C LEU A 62 2.28 6.15 6.24
N LEU A 63 2.62 6.80 5.11
CA LEU A 63 3.24 6.14 3.98
C LEU A 63 4.65 5.64 4.29
N ARG A 64 5.47 6.47 4.97
CA ARG A 64 6.80 6.06 5.42
C ARG A 64 6.75 4.80 6.28
N ASN A 65 5.86 4.79 7.28
CA ASN A 65 5.69 3.64 8.16
C ASN A 65 5.18 2.40 7.40
N PHE A 66 4.29 2.60 6.43
CA PHE A 66 3.80 1.52 5.58
C PHE A 66 4.92 0.91 4.72
N PHE A 67 5.71 1.74 4.03
CA PHE A 67 6.82 1.24 3.22
C PHE A 67 7.82 0.47 4.08
N TRP A 68 8.17 1.01 5.25
CA TRP A 68 9.05 0.32 6.21
C TRP A 68 8.50 -1.03 6.65
N SER A 69 7.23 -1.07 7.09
CA SER A 69 6.58 -2.31 7.54
C SER A 69 6.46 -3.35 6.41
N ALA A 70 6.20 -2.90 5.18
CA ALA A 70 6.12 -3.78 4.02
C ALA A 70 7.48 -4.41 3.67
N THR A 71 8.60 -3.69 3.82
CA THR A 71 9.93 -4.15 3.37
C THR A 71 10.74 -4.84 4.46
N GLN A 72 10.68 -4.39 5.72
CA GLN A 72 11.60 -4.83 6.77
C GLN A 72 11.09 -6.05 7.58
N GLU A 73 9.80 -6.33 7.57
CA GLU A 73 9.19 -7.34 8.45
C GLU A 73 9.04 -8.72 7.76
N GLY A 74 9.69 -8.92 6.60
CA GLY A 74 9.66 -10.20 5.86
C GLY A 74 8.31 -10.53 5.20
N PHE A 75 7.41 -9.54 5.11
CA PHE A 75 6.11 -9.72 4.47
C PHE A 75 6.21 -9.79 2.96
N LEU A 76 7.08 -9.00 2.34
CA LEU A 76 7.28 -8.99 0.91
C LEU A 76 8.23 -10.11 0.48
N LEU A 77 7.86 -10.91 -0.53
CA LEU A 77 8.78 -11.88 -1.14
C LEU A 77 9.93 -11.17 -1.86
N ALA A 78 11.02 -11.89 -2.08
CA ALA A 78 12.05 -11.47 -3.02
C ALA A 78 11.43 -11.22 -4.41
N GLY A 79 11.64 -10.04 -4.97
CA GLY A 79 10.97 -9.61 -6.21
C GLY A 79 9.49 -9.27 -6.05
N GLY A 80 8.97 -9.20 -4.83
CA GLY A 80 7.63 -8.73 -4.51
C GLY A 80 7.44 -7.24 -4.83
N LEU A 81 6.18 -6.84 -4.93
CA LEU A 81 5.76 -5.49 -5.30
C LEU A 81 4.94 -4.83 -4.20
N VAL A 82 5.26 -3.58 -3.90
CA VAL A 82 4.43 -2.71 -3.06
C VAL A 82 3.59 -1.84 -3.97
N GLN A 83 2.30 -1.72 -3.68
CA GLN A 83 1.38 -0.97 -4.52
C GLN A 83 0.57 0.02 -3.71
N LEU A 84 0.41 1.22 -4.26
CA LEU A 84 -0.47 2.26 -3.73
C LEU A 84 -1.57 2.55 -4.74
N VAL A 85 -2.81 2.68 -4.27
CA VAL A 85 -3.86 3.32 -5.06
C VAL A 85 -4.07 4.71 -4.50
N MET A 86 -3.81 5.76 -5.26
CA MET A 86 -3.99 7.14 -4.77
C MET A 86 -4.26 8.09 -5.93
N LEU A 87 -4.66 9.34 -5.61
CA LEU A 87 -4.87 10.36 -6.62
C LEU A 87 -3.52 10.86 -7.17
N SER A 88 -3.45 11.17 -8.46
CA SER A 88 -2.22 11.64 -9.11
C SER A 88 -1.56 12.83 -8.40
N GLN A 89 -2.38 13.76 -7.89
CA GLN A 89 -1.91 14.96 -7.19
C GLN A 89 -1.25 14.64 -5.84
N GLN A 90 -1.78 13.64 -5.11
CA GLN A 90 -1.26 13.26 -3.80
C GLN A 90 0.16 12.70 -3.88
N TYR A 91 0.54 12.12 -5.04
CA TYR A 91 1.87 11.55 -5.22
C TYR A 91 2.96 12.63 -5.10
N GLU A 92 2.77 13.76 -5.78
CA GLU A 92 3.70 14.89 -5.75
C GLU A 92 3.60 15.64 -4.41
N GLU A 93 2.37 15.94 -3.97
CA GLU A 93 2.15 16.74 -2.76
C GLU A 93 2.74 16.11 -1.50
N TRP A 94 2.81 14.78 -1.43
CA TRP A 94 3.25 14.06 -0.24
C TRP A 94 4.69 13.56 -0.32
N ASP A 95 5.39 13.84 -1.42
CA ASP A 95 6.71 13.30 -1.74
C ASP A 95 6.78 11.77 -1.59
N VAL A 96 5.86 11.07 -2.26
CA VAL A 96 5.75 9.61 -2.14
C VAL A 96 7.01 8.92 -2.65
N ASN A 97 7.66 9.47 -3.68
CA ASN A 97 8.89 8.92 -4.20
C ASN A 97 10.02 8.98 -3.18
N GLY A 98 10.24 10.13 -2.54
CA GLY A 98 11.27 10.28 -1.50
C GLY A 98 11.10 9.26 -0.39
N MET A 99 9.87 9.08 0.10
CA MET A 99 9.56 8.09 1.14
C MET A 99 9.77 6.63 0.69
N ALA A 100 9.48 6.33 -0.58
CA ALA A 100 9.72 4.99 -1.13
C ALA A 100 11.24 4.72 -1.24
N VAL A 101 12.01 5.68 -1.72
CA VAL A 101 13.48 5.60 -1.84
C VAL A 101 14.13 5.41 -0.47
N ASP A 102 13.69 6.16 0.55
CA ASP A 102 14.16 5.99 1.93
C ASP A 102 13.93 4.58 2.49
N ALA A 103 12.92 3.87 1.97
CA ALA A 103 12.61 2.48 2.33
C ALA A 103 13.28 1.44 1.42
N GLY A 104 14.17 1.87 0.53
CA GLY A 104 14.88 1.00 -0.43
C GLY A 104 14.00 0.54 -1.59
N LEU A 105 12.94 1.28 -1.92
CA LEU A 105 12.05 0.98 -3.04
C LEU A 105 12.28 1.95 -4.20
N SER A 106 11.98 1.49 -5.42
CA SER A 106 11.95 2.31 -6.64
C SER A 106 10.60 2.16 -7.34
N LEU A 107 10.09 3.26 -7.89
CA LEU A 107 8.86 3.25 -8.69
C LEU A 107 9.15 2.57 -10.04
N VAL A 108 8.39 1.52 -10.37
CA VAL A 108 8.54 0.76 -11.62
C VAL A 108 7.35 0.89 -12.56
N SER A 109 6.19 1.30 -12.06
CA SER A 109 5.00 1.51 -12.89
C SER A 109 4.01 2.48 -12.25
N ARG A 110 3.34 3.27 -13.09
CA ARG A 110 2.27 4.20 -12.72
C ARG A 110 1.19 4.10 -13.79
N VAL A 111 -0.02 3.68 -13.40
CA VAL A 111 -1.12 3.40 -14.33
C VAL A 111 -2.39 4.04 -13.83
N GLN A 112 -3.10 4.78 -14.70
CA GLN A 112 -4.44 5.27 -14.35
C GLN A 112 -5.41 4.12 -14.20
N VAL A 113 -6.16 4.11 -13.10
CA VAL A 113 -7.18 3.10 -12.86
C VAL A 113 -8.55 3.59 -13.31
N PRO A 114 -9.39 2.73 -13.91
CA PRO A 114 -10.78 3.07 -14.18
C PRO A 114 -11.51 3.52 -12.91
N SER A 115 -12.48 4.42 -13.04
CA SER A 115 -13.29 4.88 -11.90
C SER A 115 -14.07 3.76 -11.20
N SER A 116 -14.31 2.65 -11.90
CA SER A 116 -14.95 1.43 -11.38
C SER A 116 -13.99 0.43 -10.75
N PHE A 117 -12.67 0.66 -10.79
CA PHE A 117 -11.66 -0.31 -10.36
C PHE A 117 -11.73 -0.62 -8.86
N TYR A 118 -12.00 0.40 -8.03
CA TYR A 118 -12.07 0.26 -6.59
C TYR A 118 -13.28 1.02 -6.06
N GLN A 119 -14.12 0.34 -5.26
CA GLN A 119 -15.22 0.99 -4.57
C GLN A 119 -14.68 1.76 -3.37
N ALA A 120 -14.10 2.93 -3.63
CA ALA A 120 -13.54 3.76 -2.57
C ALA A 120 -14.65 4.17 -1.60
N ARG A 121 -14.27 4.28 -0.33
CA ARG A 121 -15.13 4.77 0.73
C ARG A 121 -14.41 5.89 1.44
N GLU A 122 -15.16 6.90 1.81
CA GLU A 122 -14.68 7.87 2.78
C GLU A 122 -14.46 7.18 4.14
N MET A 123 -13.70 7.83 5.01
CA MET A 123 -13.57 7.41 6.42
C MET A 123 -14.93 7.35 7.15
N SER A 124 -15.94 8.08 6.67
CA SER A 124 -17.33 8.01 7.14
C SER A 124 -18.08 6.73 6.70
N GLY A 125 -17.46 5.90 5.85
CA GLY A 125 -18.06 4.71 5.25
C GLY A 125 -18.88 4.97 3.98
N LYS A 126 -19.14 6.25 3.64
CA LYS A 126 -19.89 6.63 2.43
C LYS A 126 -19.10 6.27 1.16
N PRO A 127 -19.77 5.75 0.11
CA PRO A 127 -19.14 5.55 -1.19
C PRO A 127 -18.55 6.85 -1.73
N TRP A 128 -17.37 6.75 -2.34
CA TRP A 128 -16.68 7.84 -2.99
C TRP A 128 -16.11 7.36 -4.32
N SER A 129 -16.14 8.21 -5.34
CA SER A 129 -15.60 7.93 -6.67
C SER A 129 -14.49 8.94 -6.98
N PRO A 130 -13.24 8.65 -6.59
CA PRO A 130 -12.10 9.50 -6.91
C PRO A 130 -11.90 9.60 -8.42
N ALA A 131 -11.77 10.82 -8.94
CA ALA A 131 -11.34 11.07 -10.31
C ALA A 131 -9.80 11.13 -10.36
N GLY A 132 -9.19 10.53 -11.38
CA GLY A 132 -7.73 10.56 -11.55
C GLY A 132 -6.98 9.70 -10.52
N ALA A 133 -7.54 8.55 -10.14
CA ALA A 133 -6.83 7.58 -9.33
C ALA A 133 -5.81 6.82 -10.18
N GLU A 134 -4.70 6.48 -9.56
CA GLU A 134 -3.59 5.74 -10.16
C GLU A 134 -3.16 4.58 -9.26
N LEU A 135 -2.72 3.50 -9.89
CA LEU A 135 -1.98 2.42 -9.26
C LEU A 135 -0.50 2.70 -9.46
N LEU A 136 0.20 2.97 -8.35
CA LEU A 136 1.63 3.12 -8.28
C LEU A 136 2.22 1.78 -7.84
N THR A 137 3.22 1.28 -8.54
CA THR A 137 3.89 0.02 -8.23
C THR A 137 5.38 0.26 -7.98
N PHE A 138 5.84 -0.21 -6.83
CA PHE A 138 7.20 -0.09 -6.36
C PHE A 138 7.82 -1.48 -6.18
N LYS A 139 9.12 -1.58 -6.44
CA LYS A 139 9.93 -2.80 -6.22
C LYS A 139 11.10 -2.45 -5.30
N LEU A 140 11.55 -3.40 -4.48
CA LEU A 140 12.82 -3.27 -3.77
C LEU A 140 13.94 -3.02 -4.79
N SER A 141 14.70 -1.97 -4.55
CA SER A 141 15.90 -1.67 -5.32
C SER A 141 16.91 -2.79 -5.05
N GLU A 142 17.49 -3.32 -6.11
CA GLU A 142 18.57 -4.30 -5.98
C GLU A 142 19.78 -3.54 -5.43
N SER A 143 20.23 -3.91 -4.24
CA SER A 143 21.51 -3.41 -3.70
C SER A 143 22.61 -3.95 -4.59
N GLU A 144 23.24 -3.07 -5.37
CA GLU A 144 24.46 -3.37 -6.14
C GLU A 144 25.61 -3.86 -5.26
#